data_AF-A0A3L7RYA7-F1
#
_entry.id   AF-A0A3L7RYA7-F1
#
_cell.length_a   1.000
_cell.length_b   1.000
_cell.length_c   1.000
_cell.angle_alpha   90.00
_cell.angle_beta   90.00
_cell.angle_gamma   90.00
#
_symmetry.space_group_name_H-M   'P 1'
#
loop_
_entity.id
_entity.type
_entity.pdbx_description
1 polymer ?
#
loop_
_entity_poly.entity_id
_entity_poly.type
_entity_poly.pdbx_seq_one_letter_code
_entity_poly.pdbx_strand_id
1 'polypeptide(L)'
;MNDPWVRLQQAAGNSLGWIWNVFAKDGRETAVLAKVAQSPKASGWLVGCMSAADDDITRKIGAMLAGLIHDEEQTQLLPELLQIERDRFPLDPLGANSVTEDILFAAVRWTTYGGECQEMGIDVLANIVRDALETTEWNTAQWAAASLHAATGGKHPVIDTLTDETTTVPASLQIVAEAIRLKDSERLAQLTVTPNPIVDFPADVTDSHLAAELWAAIREAEVEALKP
;
A
#
# COMPACT_ATOMS: atom_id res chain seq x y z
N MET A 1 32.76 -5.94 -0.44
CA MET A 1 31.40 -5.82 -1.02
C MET A 1 31.19 -4.34 -1.26
N ASN A 2 31.29 -3.89 -2.52
CA ASN A 2 31.26 -2.46 -2.87
C ASN A 2 30.07 -2.09 -3.78
N ASP A 3 29.11 -3.00 -3.97
CA ASP A 3 27.91 -2.71 -4.77
C ASP A 3 26.80 -2.17 -3.83
N PRO A 4 26.36 -0.91 -4.00
CA PRO A 4 25.30 -0.32 -3.19
C PRO A 4 23.99 -1.11 -3.21
N TRP A 5 23.65 -1.75 -4.33
CA TRP A 5 22.43 -2.54 -4.46
C TRP A 5 22.47 -3.83 -3.64
N VAL A 6 23.61 -4.52 -3.68
CA VAL A 6 23.83 -5.72 -2.84
C VAL A 6 23.80 -5.36 -1.36
N ARG A 7 24.40 -4.21 -0.99
CA ARG A 7 24.36 -3.73 0.40
C ARG A 7 22.94 -3.39 0.84
N LEU A 8 22.16 -2.74 -0.02
CA LEU A 8 20.75 -2.45 0.25
C LEU A 8 19.94 -3.74 0.44
N GLN A 9 20.10 -4.71 -0.45
CA GLN A 9 19.42 -6.00 -0.34
C GLN A 9 19.76 -6.71 0.99
N GLN A 10 21.04 -6.70 1.38
CA GLN A 10 21.48 -7.31 2.64
C GLN A 10 20.92 -6.58 3.86
N ALA A 11 20.98 -5.25 3.88
CA ALA A 11 20.45 -4.44 4.98
C ALA A 11 18.93 -4.59 5.12
N ALA A 12 18.21 -4.64 3.99
CA ALA A 12 16.78 -4.93 3.97
C ALA A 12 16.49 -6.34 4.51
N GLY A 13 17.14 -7.38 3.98
CA GLY A 13 16.97 -8.76 4.44
C GLY A 13 17.19 -8.94 5.95
N ASN A 14 18.16 -8.23 6.53
CA ASN A 14 18.41 -8.24 7.97
C ASN A 14 17.33 -7.50 8.79
N SER A 15 16.63 -6.53 8.18
CA SER A 15 15.74 -5.60 8.89
C SER A 15 14.26 -5.96 8.77
N LEU A 16 13.82 -6.62 7.70
CA LEU A 16 12.38 -6.84 7.41
C LEU A 16 11.64 -7.55 8.55
N GLY A 17 12.20 -8.65 9.07
CA GLY A 17 11.58 -9.37 10.19
C GLY A 17 11.50 -8.53 11.47
N TRP A 18 12.48 -7.64 11.69
CA TRP A 18 12.48 -6.71 12.81
C TRP A 18 11.45 -5.59 12.62
N ILE A 19 11.38 -4.98 11.42
CA ILE A 19 10.38 -3.97 11.06
C ILE A 19 8.97 -4.54 11.28
N TRP A 20 8.71 -5.76 10.81
CA TRP A 20 7.42 -6.41 10.99
C TRP A 20 7.05 -6.55 12.47
N ASN A 21 7.95 -7.16 13.25
CA ASN A 21 7.64 -7.56 14.62
C ASN A 21 7.64 -6.40 15.63
N VAL A 22 8.44 -5.36 15.41
CA VAL A 22 8.61 -4.25 16.36
C VAL A 22 7.74 -3.05 15.99
N PHE A 23 7.44 -2.85 14.71
CA PHE A 23 6.75 -1.66 14.22
C PHE A 23 5.45 -1.95 13.49
N ALA A 24 5.50 -2.74 12.40
CA ALA A 24 4.38 -2.85 11.46
C ALA A 24 3.13 -3.50 12.07
N LYS A 25 3.29 -4.50 12.95
CA LYS A 25 2.16 -5.11 13.67
C LYS A 25 1.33 -4.13 14.49
N ASP A 26 1.93 -3.02 14.91
CA ASP A 26 1.27 -1.97 15.69
C ASP A 26 0.95 -0.71 14.85
N GLY A 27 1.11 -0.76 13.53
CA GLY A 27 0.91 0.40 12.64
C GLY A 27 1.95 1.51 12.81
N ARG A 28 3.17 1.15 13.24
CA ARG A 28 4.29 2.10 13.49
C ARG A 28 5.43 1.97 12.48
N GLU A 29 5.23 1.25 11.38
CA GLU A 29 6.22 1.02 10.32
C GLU A 29 6.78 2.32 9.73
N THR A 30 5.98 3.39 9.74
CA THR A 30 6.38 4.71 9.22
C THR A 30 7.59 5.29 9.95
N ALA A 31 7.83 4.89 11.21
CA ALA A 31 9.02 5.25 11.99
C ALA A 31 10.34 4.88 11.29
N VAL A 32 10.32 3.81 10.49
CA VAL A 32 11.48 3.33 9.73
C VAL A 32 11.33 3.66 8.25
N LEU A 33 10.18 3.30 7.67
CA LEU A 33 9.97 3.32 6.22
C LEU A 33 9.88 4.73 5.65
N ALA A 34 9.40 5.73 6.41
CA ALA A 34 9.29 7.10 5.89
C ALA A 34 10.66 7.70 5.53
N LYS A 35 11.71 7.30 6.25
CA LYS A 35 13.08 7.74 5.96
C LYS A 35 13.73 6.94 4.84
N VAL A 36 13.29 5.70 4.60
CA VAL A 36 13.69 4.90 3.43
C VAL A 36 13.11 5.56 2.16
N ALA A 37 11.81 5.91 2.19
CA ALA A 37 11.09 6.51 1.07
C ALA A 37 11.63 7.87 0.59
N GLN A 38 12.51 8.54 1.36
CA GLN A 38 13.22 9.76 0.94
C GLN A 38 14.23 9.50 -0.20
N SER A 39 14.46 8.24 -0.55
CA SER A 39 15.30 7.79 -1.66
C SER A 39 14.41 7.03 -2.66
N PRO A 40 13.64 7.75 -3.50
CA PRO A 40 12.53 7.16 -4.25
C PRO A 40 12.95 6.11 -5.27
N LYS A 41 14.08 6.29 -5.98
CA LYS A 41 14.52 5.31 -6.99
C LYS A 41 14.99 4.01 -6.35
N ALA A 42 15.82 4.10 -5.32
CA ALA A 42 16.27 2.93 -4.58
C ALA A 42 15.12 2.25 -3.81
N SER A 43 14.16 3.04 -3.31
CA SER A 43 12.97 2.50 -2.63
C SER A 43 12.05 1.79 -3.61
N GLY A 44 11.79 2.36 -4.78
CA GLY A 44 11.00 1.71 -5.84
C GLY A 44 11.62 0.38 -6.29
N TRP A 45 12.95 0.36 -6.48
CA TRP A 45 13.68 -0.89 -6.74
C TRP A 45 13.51 -1.91 -5.62
N LEU A 46 13.61 -1.47 -4.35
CA LEU A 46 13.46 -2.36 -3.20
C LEU A 46 12.02 -2.90 -3.10
N VAL A 47 11.00 -2.07 -3.36
CA VAL A 47 9.61 -2.49 -3.47
C VAL A 47 9.44 -3.57 -4.54
N GLY A 48 10.02 -3.37 -5.73
CA GLY A 48 10.00 -4.37 -6.80
C GLY A 48 10.68 -5.68 -6.40
N CYS A 49 11.76 -5.63 -5.61
CA CYS A 49 12.38 -6.84 -5.07
C CYS A 49 11.50 -7.54 -4.04
N MET A 50 10.86 -6.78 -3.15
CA MET A 50 10.00 -7.32 -2.10
C MET A 50 8.72 -7.94 -2.66
N SER A 51 8.14 -7.38 -3.73
CA SER A 51 6.94 -7.93 -4.38
C SER A 51 7.14 -9.30 -5.03
N ALA A 52 8.38 -9.61 -5.41
CA ALA A 52 8.77 -10.91 -5.94
C ALA A 52 8.94 -11.99 -4.85
N ALA A 53 8.95 -11.62 -3.57
CA ALA A 53 9.14 -12.57 -2.46
C ALA A 53 8.00 -13.59 -2.37
N ASP A 54 8.31 -14.79 -1.88
CA ASP A 54 7.33 -15.85 -1.67
C ASP A 54 6.49 -15.64 -0.40
N ASP A 55 7.05 -14.98 0.63
CA ASP A 55 6.33 -14.68 1.87
C ASP A 55 5.52 -13.38 1.78
N ASP A 56 4.32 -13.41 2.37
CA ASP A 56 3.40 -12.28 2.40
C ASP A 56 3.95 -11.11 3.24
N ILE A 57 4.63 -11.38 4.37
CA ILE A 57 5.19 -10.34 5.25
C ILE A 57 6.13 -9.39 4.49
N THR A 58 7.04 -9.92 3.69
CA THR A 58 7.95 -9.12 2.88
C THR A 58 7.18 -8.28 1.85
N ARG A 59 6.18 -8.87 1.18
CA ARG A 59 5.32 -8.15 0.22
C ARG A 59 4.50 -7.05 0.89
N LYS A 60 3.96 -7.29 2.10
CA LYS A 60 3.24 -6.31 2.93
C LYS A 60 4.13 -5.11 3.28
N ILE A 61 5.35 -5.34 3.75
CA ILE A 61 6.30 -4.25 4.00
C ILE A 61 6.62 -3.48 2.71
N GLY A 62 6.68 -4.18 1.57
CA GLY A 62 6.81 -3.54 0.26
C GLY A 62 5.65 -2.62 -0.09
N ALA A 63 4.41 -3.06 0.10
CA ALA A 63 3.24 -2.22 -0.09
C ALA A 63 3.24 -1.01 0.85
N MET A 64 3.57 -1.21 2.14
CA MET A 64 3.70 -0.11 3.11
C MET A 64 4.76 0.93 2.69
N LEU A 65 5.92 0.48 2.20
CA LEU A 65 6.98 1.37 1.69
C LEU A 65 6.51 2.10 0.43
N ALA A 66 5.88 1.40 -0.52
CA ALA A 66 5.39 1.99 -1.76
C ALA A 66 4.41 3.15 -1.50
N GLY A 67 3.52 3.00 -0.52
CA GLY A 67 2.61 4.07 -0.12
C GLY A 67 3.31 5.36 0.35
N LEU A 68 4.54 5.27 0.87
CA LEU A 68 5.31 6.41 1.38
C LEU A 68 6.17 7.09 0.30
N ILE A 69 6.32 6.48 -0.87
CA ILE A 69 7.05 7.06 -2.00
C ILE A 69 6.12 8.05 -2.70
N HIS A 70 6.47 9.34 -2.63
CA HIS A 70 5.78 10.41 -3.34
C HIS A 70 6.72 10.96 -4.41
N ASP A 71 6.72 10.28 -5.56
CA ASP A 71 7.58 10.57 -6.70
C ASP A 71 6.85 10.22 -8.00
N GLU A 72 6.81 11.15 -8.95
CA GLU A 72 6.08 11.00 -10.22
C GLU A 72 6.66 9.89 -11.11
N GLU A 73 7.96 9.55 -10.99
CA GLU A 73 8.56 8.45 -11.74
C GLU A 73 8.17 7.07 -11.16
N GLN A 74 7.52 7.03 -9.99
CA GLN A 74 7.19 5.80 -9.25
C GLN A 74 5.67 5.55 -9.13
N THR A 75 4.84 6.27 -9.90
CA THR A 75 3.37 6.21 -9.81
C THR A 75 2.78 4.86 -10.22
N GLN A 76 3.53 4.02 -10.94
CA GLN A 76 3.10 2.68 -11.35
C GLN A 76 3.31 1.60 -10.28
N LEU A 77 4.00 1.89 -9.17
CA LEU A 77 4.30 0.90 -8.14
C LEU A 77 3.04 0.22 -7.56
N LEU A 78 2.07 0.99 -7.06
CA LEU A 78 0.87 0.38 -6.46
C LEU A 78 -0.01 -0.41 -7.46
N PRO A 79 -0.25 0.08 -8.70
CA PRO A 79 -0.91 -0.72 -9.73
C PRO A 79 -0.20 -2.04 -10.03
N GLU A 80 1.13 -2.03 -10.14
CA GLU A 80 1.93 -3.23 -10.40
C GLU A 80 1.86 -4.22 -9.24
N LEU A 81 1.95 -3.73 -7.99
CA LEU A 81 1.77 -4.57 -6.80
C LEU A 81 0.39 -5.22 -6.76
N LEU A 82 -0.68 -4.47 -7.07
CA LEU A 82 -2.03 -5.02 -7.12
C LEU A 82 -2.13 -6.11 -8.19
N GLN A 83 -1.51 -5.91 -9.36
CA GLN A 83 -1.51 -6.91 -10.42
C GLN A 83 -0.79 -8.20 -10.00
N ILE A 84 0.36 -8.09 -9.31
CA ILE A 84 1.07 -9.25 -8.78
C ILE A 84 0.18 -10.05 -7.82
N GLU A 85 -0.54 -9.39 -6.93
CA GLU A 85 -1.43 -10.08 -5.99
C GLU A 85 -2.66 -10.67 -6.67
N ARG A 86 -3.20 -10.04 -7.72
CA ARG A 86 -4.23 -10.67 -8.57
C ARG A 86 -3.74 -11.98 -9.19
N ASP A 87 -2.53 -11.99 -9.73
CA ASP A 87 -1.96 -13.18 -10.37
C ASP A 87 -1.68 -14.30 -9.34
N ARG A 88 -1.36 -13.93 -8.09
CA ARG A 88 -1.16 -14.86 -6.97
C ARG A 88 -2.45 -15.35 -6.34
N PHE A 89 -3.53 -14.57 -6.38
CA PHE A 89 -4.78 -14.86 -5.70
C PHE A 89 -5.34 -16.27 -5.98
N PRO A 90 -5.32 -16.81 -7.21
CA PRO A 90 -5.80 -18.17 -7.47
C PRO A 90 -5.01 -19.28 -6.75
N LEU A 91 -3.78 -19.00 -6.33
CA LEU A 91 -2.86 -19.95 -5.69
C LEU A 91 -2.80 -19.78 -4.18
N ASP A 92 -2.80 -18.53 -3.70
CA ASP A 92 -2.75 -18.18 -2.28
C ASP A 92 -3.72 -17.03 -1.96
N PRO A 93 -5.03 -17.32 -1.82
CA PRO A 93 -6.03 -16.29 -1.56
C PRO A 93 -5.82 -15.56 -0.23
N LEU A 94 -5.31 -16.25 0.81
CA LEU A 94 -5.14 -15.64 2.13
C LEU A 94 -3.96 -14.67 2.13
N GLY A 95 -2.81 -15.09 1.59
CA GLY A 95 -1.65 -14.22 1.44
C GLY A 95 -1.95 -13.03 0.53
N ALA A 96 -2.59 -13.27 -0.63
CA ALA A 96 -2.95 -12.20 -1.56
C ALA A 96 -3.92 -11.19 -0.94
N ASN A 97 -4.98 -11.64 -0.26
CA ASN A 97 -5.87 -10.72 0.48
C ASN A 97 -5.11 -9.90 1.52
N SER A 98 -4.18 -10.53 2.25
CA SER A 98 -3.43 -9.85 3.29
C SER A 98 -2.47 -8.79 2.75
N VAL A 99 -1.88 -9.01 1.57
CA VAL A 99 -1.03 -8.01 0.91
C VAL A 99 -1.89 -6.90 0.27
N THR A 100 -3.00 -7.25 -0.38
CA THR A 100 -3.93 -6.27 -0.96
C THR A 100 -4.51 -5.31 0.09
N GLU A 101 -4.63 -5.72 1.36
CA GLU A 101 -4.94 -4.83 2.48
C GLU A 101 -3.91 -3.71 2.67
N ASP A 102 -2.61 -4.02 2.63
CA ASP A 102 -1.57 -3.00 2.74
C ASP A 102 -1.44 -2.15 1.46
N ILE A 103 -1.71 -2.73 0.29
CA ILE A 103 -1.81 -1.97 -0.98
C ILE A 103 -2.96 -0.97 -0.90
N LEU A 104 -4.11 -1.37 -0.34
CA LEU A 104 -5.23 -0.47 -0.06
C LEU A 104 -4.78 0.68 0.85
N PHE A 105 -4.12 0.40 1.97
CA PHE A 105 -3.64 1.44 2.89
C PHE A 105 -2.65 2.40 2.23
N ALA A 106 -1.77 1.87 1.39
CA ALA A 106 -0.85 2.65 0.57
C ALA A 106 -1.60 3.55 -0.43
N ALA A 107 -2.60 3.01 -1.13
CA ALA A 107 -3.41 3.76 -2.10
C ALA A 107 -4.21 4.88 -1.42
N VAL A 108 -4.79 4.61 -0.24
CA VAL A 108 -5.46 5.63 0.60
C VAL A 108 -4.49 6.76 0.93
N ARG A 109 -3.24 6.45 1.29
CA ARG A 109 -2.22 7.48 1.52
C ARG A 109 -1.97 8.31 0.26
N TRP A 110 -1.79 7.65 -0.88
CA TRP A 110 -1.59 8.33 -2.16
C TRP A 110 -2.76 9.24 -2.56
N THR A 111 -4.00 8.93 -2.20
CA THR A 111 -5.13 9.85 -2.45
C THR A 111 -4.98 11.22 -1.78
N THR A 112 -4.10 11.34 -0.78
CA THR A 112 -3.76 12.60 -0.10
C THR A 112 -2.59 13.34 -0.75
N TYR A 113 -1.83 12.68 -1.62
CA TYR A 113 -0.70 13.22 -2.38
C TYR A 113 -1.22 13.80 -3.69
N GLY A 114 -1.39 15.13 -3.82
CA GLY A 114 -1.89 15.71 -5.06
C GLY A 114 -1.07 15.33 -6.31
N GLY A 115 -1.63 15.53 -7.51
CA GLY A 115 -0.95 15.19 -8.77
C GLY A 115 -1.13 13.71 -9.14
N GLU A 116 -0.17 13.14 -9.87
CA GLU A 116 -0.29 11.80 -10.46
C GLU A 116 -0.40 10.69 -9.39
N CYS A 117 0.27 10.83 -8.24
CA CYS A 117 0.12 9.87 -7.14
C CYS A 117 -1.34 9.76 -6.65
N GLN A 118 -2.07 10.88 -6.52
CA GLN A 118 -3.49 10.85 -6.13
C GLN A 118 -4.34 10.16 -7.18
N GLU A 119 -4.10 10.44 -8.46
CA GLU A 119 -4.82 9.79 -9.56
C GLU A 119 -4.61 8.27 -9.53
N MET A 120 -3.36 7.82 -9.36
CA MET A 120 -3.05 6.39 -9.28
C MET A 120 -3.56 5.74 -8.00
N GLY A 121 -3.54 6.45 -6.86
CA GLY A 121 -4.15 5.98 -5.62
C GLY A 121 -5.66 5.76 -5.79
N ILE A 122 -6.36 6.70 -6.42
CA ILE A 122 -7.79 6.57 -6.74
C ILE A 122 -8.03 5.38 -7.68
N ASP A 123 -7.20 5.21 -8.71
CA ASP A 123 -7.35 4.09 -9.66
C ASP A 123 -7.13 2.73 -9.00
N VAL A 124 -6.14 2.58 -8.11
CA VAL A 124 -5.92 1.34 -7.33
C VAL A 124 -7.14 1.02 -6.46
N LEU A 125 -7.71 2.00 -5.75
CA LEU A 125 -8.93 1.77 -4.97
C LEU A 125 -10.10 1.35 -5.86
N ALA A 126 -10.27 2.01 -7.01
CA ALA A 126 -11.32 1.67 -7.97
C ALA A 126 -11.15 0.25 -8.55
N ASN A 127 -9.91 -0.16 -8.79
CA ASN A 127 -9.56 -1.49 -9.27
C ASN A 127 -9.91 -2.58 -8.26
N ILE A 128 -9.61 -2.40 -6.97
CA ILE A 128 -10.01 -3.35 -5.92
C ILE A 128 -11.55 -3.51 -5.87
N VAL A 129 -12.28 -2.41 -6.00
CA VAL A 129 -13.76 -2.45 -6.00
C VAL A 129 -14.30 -3.13 -7.26
N ARG A 130 -13.72 -2.83 -8.44
CA ARG A 130 -14.12 -3.44 -9.71
C ARG A 130 -13.88 -4.95 -9.70
N ASP A 131 -12.71 -5.38 -9.26
CA ASP A 131 -12.37 -6.79 -9.11
C ASP A 131 -13.42 -7.52 -8.25
N ALA A 132 -13.83 -6.91 -7.14
CA ALA A 132 -14.85 -7.45 -6.26
C ALA A 132 -16.24 -7.50 -6.87
N LEU A 133 -16.64 -6.49 -7.65
CA LEU A 133 -17.90 -6.48 -8.41
C LEU A 133 -17.94 -7.58 -9.48
N GLU A 134 -16.79 -7.91 -10.06
CA GLU A 134 -16.70 -8.88 -11.16
C GLU A 134 -16.54 -10.32 -10.66
N THR A 135 -15.44 -10.64 -9.97
CA THR A 135 -15.08 -12.04 -9.70
C THR A 135 -14.17 -12.30 -8.49
N THR A 136 -13.40 -11.32 -8.02
CA THR A 136 -12.35 -11.53 -7.01
C THR A 136 -12.82 -11.07 -5.64
N GLU A 137 -12.97 -11.99 -4.70
CA GLU A 137 -13.42 -11.68 -3.33
C GLU A 137 -12.29 -11.05 -2.48
N TRP A 138 -11.89 -9.83 -2.81
CA TRP A 138 -11.06 -9.01 -1.93
C TRP A 138 -11.84 -8.72 -0.64
N ASN A 139 -11.35 -9.26 0.48
CA ASN A 139 -11.97 -9.03 1.79
C ASN A 139 -11.91 -7.54 2.21
N THR A 140 -11.06 -6.76 1.53
CA THR A 140 -10.87 -5.32 1.76
C THR A 140 -11.74 -4.41 0.89
N ALA A 141 -12.56 -4.99 -0.01
CA ALA A 141 -13.30 -4.22 -1.01
C ALA A 141 -14.24 -3.15 -0.42
N GLN A 142 -14.87 -3.41 0.74
CA GLN A 142 -15.67 -2.39 1.43
C GLN A 142 -14.85 -1.16 1.84
N TRP A 143 -13.65 -1.38 2.38
CA TRP A 143 -12.77 -0.28 2.79
C TRP A 143 -12.25 0.48 1.57
N ALA A 144 -11.99 -0.23 0.45
CA ALA A 144 -11.67 0.39 -0.84
C ALA A 144 -12.80 1.29 -1.34
N ALA A 145 -14.03 0.78 -1.36
CA ALA A 145 -15.20 1.51 -1.84
C ALA A 145 -15.50 2.75 -0.99
N ALA A 146 -15.45 2.63 0.34
CA ALA A 146 -15.66 3.76 1.24
C ALA A 146 -14.58 4.84 1.05
N SER A 147 -13.31 4.42 0.96
CA SER A 147 -12.18 5.34 0.76
C SER A 147 -12.20 5.99 -0.61
N LEU A 148 -12.57 5.26 -1.67
CA LEU A 148 -12.76 5.79 -3.02
C LEU A 148 -13.90 6.82 -3.05
N HIS A 149 -15.02 6.52 -2.40
CA HIS A 149 -16.13 7.45 -2.26
C HIS A 149 -15.67 8.75 -1.57
N ALA A 150 -14.92 8.63 -0.46
CA ALA A 150 -14.39 9.78 0.26
C ALA A 150 -13.42 10.61 -0.60
N ALA A 151 -12.47 9.96 -1.28
CA ALA A 151 -11.45 10.62 -2.10
C ALA A 151 -12.03 11.36 -3.32
N THR A 152 -13.13 10.85 -3.89
CA THR A 152 -13.73 11.39 -5.13
C THR A 152 -15.01 12.19 -4.88
N GLY A 153 -15.46 12.31 -3.63
CA GLY A 153 -16.76 12.88 -3.29
C GLY A 153 -17.93 12.09 -3.91
N GLY A 154 -17.76 10.78 -4.07
CA GLY A 154 -18.76 9.87 -4.64
C GLY A 154 -18.93 9.97 -6.16
N LYS A 155 -18.02 10.62 -6.89
CA LYS A 155 -18.15 10.88 -8.34
C LYS A 155 -17.46 9.86 -9.24
N HIS A 156 -16.84 8.83 -8.67
CA HIS A 156 -16.12 7.84 -9.47
C HIS A 156 -17.10 6.86 -10.15
N PRO A 157 -16.94 6.52 -11.45
CA PRO A 157 -17.89 5.63 -12.16
C PRO A 157 -18.11 4.25 -11.52
N VAL A 158 -17.11 3.73 -10.82
CA VAL A 158 -17.23 2.46 -10.07
C VAL A 158 -18.20 2.59 -8.89
N ILE A 159 -18.29 3.78 -8.28
CA ILE A 159 -19.27 4.08 -7.23
C ILE A 159 -20.69 4.16 -7.80
N ASP A 160 -20.84 4.73 -9.00
CA ASP A 160 -22.13 4.73 -9.71
C ASP A 160 -22.59 3.27 -9.96
N THR A 161 -21.68 2.42 -10.44
CA THR A 161 -21.95 0.99 -10.68
C THR A 161 -22.36 0.26 -9.38
N LEU A 162 -21.66 0.54 -8.28
CA LEU A 162 -21.94 -0.04 -6.96
C LEU A 162 -23.34 0.32 -6.44
N THR A 163 -23.83 1.50 -6.80
CA THR A 163 -25.12 2.01 -6.30
C THR A 163 -26.29 1.79 -7.25
N ASP A 164 -26.04 1.45 -8.51
CA ASP A 164 -27.05 1.06 -9.50
C ASP A 164 -27.96 -0.05 -8.95
N GLU A 165 -29.28 0.13 -9.09
CA GLU A 165 -30.30 -0.82 -8.61
C GLU A 165 -30.32 -2.13 -9.41
N THR A 166 -29.78 -2.10 -10.63
CA THR A 166 -29.70 -3.27 -11.52
C THR A 166 -28.44 -4.11 -11.28
N THR A 167 -27.44 -3.55 -10.60
CA THR A 167 -26.20 -4.25 -10.26
C THR A 167 -26.43 -5.20 -9.09
N THR A 168 -26.08 -6.48 -9.28
CA THR A 168 -26.00 -7.43 -8.17
C THR A 168 -24.74 -7.14 -7.36
N VAL A 169 -24.90 -6.59 -6.15
CA VAL A 169 -23.78 -6.21 -5.30
C VAL A 169 -23.31 -7.41 -4.45
N PRO A 170 -22.02 -7.80 -4.56
CA PRO A 170 -21.42 -8.84 -3.72
C PRO A 170 -21.51 -8.53 -2.23
N ALA A 171 -21.57 -9.56 -1.39
CA ALA A 171 -21.72 -9.41 0.06
C ALA A 171 -20.65 -8.50 0.70
N SER A 172 -19.41 -8.58 0.21
CA SER A 172 -18.28 -7.74 0.66
C SER A 172 -18.46 -6.24 0.40
N LEU A 173 -19.39 -5.84 -0.45
CA LEU A 173 -19.64 -4.46 -0.85
C LEU A 173 -21.02 -3.94 -0.42
N GLN A 174 -21.92 -4.82 0.04
CA GLN A 174 -23.31 -4.48 0.37
C GLN A 174 -23.42 -3.37 1.43
N ILE A 175 -22.62 -3.44 2.48
CA ILE A 175 -22.66 -2.45 3.58
C ILE A 175 -22.35 -1.04 3.06
N VAL A 176 -21.39 -0.92 2.14
CA VAL A 176 -21.02 0.39 1.57
C VAL A 176 -22.05 0.85 0.57
N ALA A 177 -22.53 -0.02 -0.32
CA ALA A 177 -23.57 0.32 -1.28
C ALA A 177 -24.84 0.84 -0.58
N GLU A 178 -25.27 0.17 0.49
CA GLU A 178 -26.41 0.58 1.30
C GLU A 178 -26.15 1.93 1.98
N ALA A 179 -24.98 2.12 2.61
CA ALA A 179 -24.62 3.38 3.25
C ALA A 179 -24.63 4.55 2.26
N ILE A 180 -24.14 4.37 1.02
CA ILE A 180 -24.19 5.42 -0.01
C ILE A 180 -25.63 5.72 -0.43
N ARG A 181 -26.44 4.70 -0.71
CA ARG A 181 -27.86 4.87 -1.13
C ARG A 181 -28.69 5.58 -0.05
N LEU A 182 -28.46 5.24 1.22
CA LEU A 182 -29.13 5.85 2.38
C LEU A 182 -28.53 7.20 2.78
N LYS A 183 -27.40 7.62 2.16
CA LYS A 183 -26.63 8.82 2.53
C LYS A 183 -26.19 8.80 3.99
N ASP A 184 -25.84 7.61 4.50
CA ASP A 184 -25.34 7.41 5.86
C ASP A 184 -23.86 7.80 5.96
N SER A 185 -23.62 9.10 6.16
CA SER A 185 -22.27 9.65 6.26
C SER A 185 -21.48 9.10 7.45
N GLU A 186 -22.16 8.75 8.55
CA GLU A 186 -21.49 8.20 9.73
C GLU A 186 -20.96 6.80 9.43
N ARG A 187 -21.79 5.95 8.81
CA ARG A 187 -21.39 4.61 8.41
C ARG A 187 -20.25 4.63 7.40
N LEU A 188 -20.30 5.53 6.42
CA LEU A 188 -19.21 5.72 5.46
C LEU A 188 -17.92 6.18 6.13
N ALA A 189 -17.99 7.10 7.10
CA ALA A 189 -16.83 7.53 7.85
C ALA A 189 -16.20 6.39 8.68
N GLN A 190 -17.02 5.51 9.28
CA GLN A 190 -16.53 4.33 10.02
C GLN A 190 -15.83 3.29 9.13
N LEU A 191 -16.16 3.25 7.83
CA LEU A 191 -15.58 2.33 6.86
C LEU A 191 -14.43 2.96 6.05
N THR A 192 -14.27 4.27 6.14
CA THR A 192 -13.18 4.96 5.45
C THR A 192 -11.88 4.70 6.21
N VAL A 193 -10.85 4.29 5.49
CA VAL A 193 -9.54 4.08 6.08
C VAL A 193 -8.84 5.42 6.23
N THR A 194 -8.16 5.61 7.35
CA THR A 194 -7.20 6.70 7.54
C THR A 194 -5.78 6.19 7.34
N PRO A 195 -4.92 6.89 6.57
CA PRO A 195 -3.52 6.51 6.47
C PRO A 195 -2.84 6.60 7.84
N ASN A 196 -1.97 5.63 8.17
CA ASN A 196 -1.17 5.69 9.40
C ASN A 196 -0.37 7.01 9.45
N PRO A 197 -0.33 7.72 10.59
CA PRO A 197 0.50 8.91 10.68
C PRO A 197 1.98 8.55 10.50
N ILE A 198 2.77 9.49 9.98
CA ILE A 198 4.22 9.41 10.05
C ILE A 198 4.60 9.69 11.50
N VAL A 199 5.25 8.71 12.15
CA VAL A 199 5.67 8.83 13.54
C VAL A 199 7.20 8.88 13.64
N ASP A 200 7.70 9.46 14.72
CA ASP A 200 9.14 9.52 14.97
C ASP A 200 9.71 8.15 15.33
N PHE A 201 10.97 7.93 14.96
CA PHE A 201 11.72 6.76 15.40
C PHE A 201 11.99 6.84 16.91
N PRO A 202 11.50 5.90 17.74
CA PRO A 202 11.62 6.02 19.19
C PRO A 202 13.07 5.81 19.65
N ALA A 203 13.48 6.56 20.67
CA ALA A 203 14.86 6.60 21.14
C ALA A 203 15.32 5.32 21.88
N ASP A 204 14.37 4.54 22.40
CA ASP A 204 14.59 3.38 23.26
C ASP A 204 14.36 2.03 22.55
N VAL A 205 14.23 2.03 21.23
CA VAL A 205 14.02 0.80 20.46
C VAL A 205 15.28 -0.06 20.42
N THR A 206 15.12 -1.33 20.77
CA THR A 206 16.15 -2.36 20.60
C THR A 206 16.48 -2.58 19.13
N ASP A 207 17.76 -2.83 18.84
CA ASP A 207 18.26 -3.07 17.48
C ASP A 207 18.10 -1.86 16.52
N SER A 208 18.13 -0.64 17.07
CA SER A 208 18.13 0.61 16.27
C SER A 208 19.26 0.72 15.24
N HIS A 209 20.33 -0.08 15.39
CA HIS A 209 21.38 -0.22 14.39
C HIS A 209 20.85 -0.75 13.06
N LEU A 210 19.82 -1.60 13.05
CA LEU A 210 19.20 -2.13 11.81
C LEU A 210 18.59 -1.02 10.97
N ALA A 211 17.84 -0.10 11.59
CA ALA A 211 17.33 1.08 10.91
C ALA A 211 18.46 1.97 10.40
N ALA A 212 19.50 2.21 11.22
CA ALA A 212 20.64 3.03 10.81
C ALA A 212 21.38 2.45 9.59
N GLU A 213 21.58 1.13 9.56
CA GLU A 213 22.19 0.40 8.44
C GLU A 213 21.31 0.45 7.19
N LEU A 214 20.02 0.18 7.31
CA LEU A 214 19.07 0.26 6.19
C LEU A 214 19.02 1.67 5.61
N TRP A 215 18.91 2.70 6.45
CA TRP A 215 18.90 4.09 6.00
C TRP A 215 20.22 4.52 5.35
N ALA A 216 21.36 3.97 5.77
CA ALA A 216 22.63 4.24 5.12
C ALA A 216 22.69 3.56 3.74
N ALA A 217 22.30 2.29 3.67
CA ALA A 217 22.35 1.51 2.44
C ALA A 217 21.40 2.06 1.36
N ILE A 218 20.17 2.47 1.72
CA ILE A 218 19.23 3.04 0.76
C ILE A 218 19.75 4.35 0.15
N ARG A 219 20.41 5.21 0.96
CA ARG A 219 21.00 6.46 0.46
C ARG A 219 22.16 6.21 -0.49
N GLU A 220 22.97 5.19 -0.22
CA GLU A 220 24.08 4.82 -1.12
C GLU A 220 23.56 4.28 -2.45
N ALA A 221 22.53 3.43 -2.43
CA ALA A 221 21.87 2.94 -3.63
C ALA A 221 21.20 4.08 -4.42
N GLU A 222 20.61 5.06 -3.74
CA GLU A 222 20.02 6.24 -4.39
C GLU A 222 21.09 7.05 -5.15
N VAL A 223 22.24 7.28 -4.53
CA VAL A 223 23.36 7.96 -5.19
C VAL A 223 23.84 7.19 -6.42
N GLU A 224 23.82 5.86 -6.38
CA GLU A 224 24.11 5.02 -7.55
C GLU A 224 23.03 5.17 -8.64
N ALA A 225 21.75 5.14 -8.27
CA ALA A 225 20.61 5.22 -9.17
C ALA A 225 20.52 6.56 -9.93
N LEU A 226 21.11 7.62 -9.37
CA LEU A 226 21.12 8.96 -9.95
C LEU A 226 22.33 9.22 -10.86
N LYS A 227 23.21 8.24 -11.04
CA LYS A 227 24.30 8.37 -12.03
C LYS A 227 23.73 8.33 -13.46
N PRO A 228 24.29 9.14 -14.37
CA PRO A 228 23.86 9.22 -15.76
C PRO A 228 24.19 7.98 -16.59
#